data_AF-A0A2D6RR85-F1
#
_entry.id   AF-A0A2D6RR85-F1
#
_cell.length_a   1.000
_cell.length_b   1.000
_cell.length_c   1.000
_cell.angle_alpha   90.00
_cell.angle_beta   90.00
_cell.angle_gamma   90.00
#
_symmetry.space_group_name_H-M   'P 1'
#
loop_
_entity.id
_entity.type
_entity.pdbx_description
1 polymer ?
#
loop_
_entity_poly.entity_id
_entity_poly.type
_entity_poly.pdbx_seq_one_letter_code
_entity_poly.pdbx_strand_id
1 'polypeptide(L)'
;MSNTTHHAEPRLLTDAEIGRLIKLLREIRQWSQEQLADIAKIHVRTVQRVENGKGASSVTRRALAVAFDFEDIDALNKPFAIPTQAQAEEQKRKFEQENITLKVETLCDGRQLGRLVEGAMGLQMTEAAELSAQAAASFAQLTDYLTDYADCHELYSATDKLTFYEELSNMLTELSEQGFSVVGGLRNMALKSTQDQPEMPIKVAYLAAFAKGSEPKQFAVSRHVRFG
;
A
#
# COMPACT_ATOMS: atom_id res chain seq x y z
N MET A 1 17.47 22.94 11.89
CA MET A 1 17.95 22.84 10.49
C MET A 1 16.74 22.57 9.62
N SER A 2 16.36 23.54 8.81
CA SER A 2 15.11 23.54 8.05
C SER A 2 15.14 22.45 6.99
N ASN A 3 14.21 21.50 7.07
CA ASN A 3 14.03 20.45 6.08
C ASN A 3 13.37 21.10 4.86
N THR A 4 14.17 21.57 3.90
CA THR A 4 13.65 22.07 2.62
C THR A 4 13.16 20.89 1.81
N THR A 5 11.89 20.56 1.96
CA THR A 5 11.18 19.66 1.05
C THR A 5 11.27 20.28 -0.34
N HIS A 6 12.12 19.74 -1.22
CA HIS A 6 12.13 20.11 -2.63
C HIS A 6 10.82 19.61 -3.26
N HIS A 7 9.75 20.39 -3.10
CA HIS A 7 8.54 20.20 -3.87
C HIS A 7 8.85 20.48 -5.33
N ALA A 8 8.39 19.60 -6.22
CA ALA A 8 8.50 19.83 -7.65
C ALA A 8 7.81 21.15 -8.02
N GLU A 9 8.47 21.99 -8.81
CA GLU A 9 7.88 23.26 -9.23
C GLU A 9 6.60 22.98 -10.05
N PRO A 10 5.47 23.65 -9.72
CA PRO A 10 4.23 23.45 -10.45
C PRO A 10 4.42 23.82 -11.92
N ARG A 11 4.13 22.88 -12.83
CA ARG A 11 4.16 23.12 -14.27
C ARG A 11 2.94 22.56 -14.97
N LEU A 12 2.60 23.12 -16.13
CA LEU A 12 1.57 22.55 -16.99
C LEU A 12 2.00 21.17 -17.51
N LEU A 13 1.00 20.29 -17.68
CA LEU A 13 1.18 19.07 -18.44
C LEU A 13 1.50 19.44 -19.90
N THR A 14 2.49 18.76 -20.45
CA THR A 14 2.76 18.79 -21.90
C THR A 14 1.60 18.14 -22.64
N ASP A 15 1.44 18.49 -23.92
CA ASP A 15 0.38 17.89 -24.74
C ASP A 15 0.49 16.36 -24.85
N ALA A 16 1.72 15.83 -24.84
CA ALA A 16 1.96 14.39 -24.82
C ALA A 16 1.53 13.73 -23.49
N GLU A 17 1.75 14.39 -22.36
CA GLU A 17 1.29 13.90 -21.05
C GLU A 17 -0.23 13.92 -20.95
N ILE A 18 -0.87 14.99 -21.43
CA ILE A 18 -2.34 15.06 -21.52
C ILE A 18 -2.85 13.92 -22.42
N GLY A 19 -2.26 13.72 -23.59
CA GLY A 19 -2.66 12.63 -24.49
C GLY A 19 -2.62 11.26 -23.82
N ARG A 20 -1.53 10.95 -23.10
CA ARG A 20 -1.40 9.71 -22.33
C ARG A 20 -2.44 9.59 -21.21
N LEU A 21 -2.67 10.68 -20.46
CA LEU A 21 -3.66 10.71 -19.38
C LEU A 21 -5.08 10.45 -19.91
N ILE A 22 -5.47 11.12 -20.99
CA ILE A 22 -6.80 10.95 -21.61
C ILE A 22 -6.98 9.52 -22.09
N LYS A 23 -5.97 8.96 -22.78
CA LYS A 23 -6.00 7.57 -23.24
C LYS A 23 -6.14 6.58 -22.08
N LEU A 24 -5.36 6.77 -21.01
CA LEU A 24 -5.41 5.93 -19.81
C LEU A 24 -6.81 5.96 -19.16
N LEU A 25 -7.37 7.15 -18.94
CA LEU A 25 -8.69 7.32 -18.32
C LEU A 25 -9.80 6.71 -19.17
N ARG A 26 -9.68 6.80 -20.50
CA ARG A 26 -10.59 6.17 -21.44
C ARG A 26 -10.52 4.64 -21.35
N GLU A 27 -9.31 4.07 -21.31
CA GLU A 27 -9.09 2.63 -21.21
C GLU A 27 -9.54 2.05 -19.86
N ILE A 28 -9.28 2.75 -18.74
CA ILE A 28 -9.78 2.35 -17.42
C ILE A 28 -11.32 2.26 -17.42
N ARG A 29 -11.99 3.18 -18.11
CA ARG A 29 -13.46 3.19 -18.25
C ARG A 29 -13.98 2.29 -19.38
N GLN A 30 -13.10 1.57 -20.08
CA GLN A 30 -13.44 0.69 -21.22
C GLN A 30 -14.19 1.42 -22.34
N TRP A 31 -13.88 2.70 -22.58
CA TRP A 31 -14.51 3.48 -23.64
C TRP A 31 -13.74 3.40 -24.96
N SER A 32 -14.47 3.35 -26.08
CA SER A 32 -13.90 3.62 -27.41
C SER A 32 -13.62 5.12 -27.59
N GLN A 33 -12.83 5.48 -28.60
CA GLN A 33 -12.57 6.90 -28.89
C GLN A 33 -13.85 7.63 -29.31
N GLU A 34 -14.75 6.94 -30.02
CA GLU A 34 -16.08 7.41 -30.40
C GLU A 34 -16.94 7.66 -29.16
N GLN A 35 -16.97 6.71 -28.23
CA GLN A 35 -17.74 6.87 -26.98
C GLN A 35 -17.26 8.07 -26.16
N LEU A 36 -15.94 8.25 -26.01
CA LEU A 36 -15.40 9.43 -25.33
C LEU A 36 -15.75 10.72 -26.08
N ALA A 37 -15.72 10.69 -27.41
CA ALA A 37 -16.07 11.84 -28.24
C ALA A 37 -17.54 12.26 -28.02
N ASP A 38 -18.45 11.28 -27.99
CA ASP A 38 -19.88 11.50 -27.76
C ASP A 38 -20.15 12.06 -26.36
N ILE A 39 -19.54 11.46 -25.32
CA ILE A 39 -19.68 11.93 -23.92
C ILE A 39 -19.13 13.34 -23.76
N ALA A 40 -17.94 13.61 -24.29
CA ALA A 40 -17.29 14.92 -24.23
C ALA A 40 -17.91 15.94 -25.19
N LYS A 41 -18.87 15.54 -26.04
CA LYS A 41 -19.51 16.38 -27.06
C LYS A 41 -18.49 17.06 -27.98
N ILE A 42 -17.46 16.32 -28.39
CA ILE A 42 -16.43 16.76 -29.33
C ILE A 42 -16.31 15.76 -30.49
N HIS A 43 -15.68 16.17 -31.57
CA HIS A 43 -15.46 15.27 -32.71
C HIS A 43 -14.44 14.16 -32.38
N VAL A 44 -14.65 12.94 -32.86
CA VAL A 44 -13.72 11.80 -32.63
C VAL A 44 -12.28 12.08 -33.07
N ARG A 45 -12.10 12.81 -34.19
CA ARG A 45 -10.76 13.27 -34.61
C ARG A 45 -10.08 14.18 -33.60
N THR A 46 -10.84 14.93 -32.80
CA THR A 46 -10.29 15.74 -31.70
C THR A 46 -9.74 14.83 -30.61
N VAL A 47 -10.48 13.78 -30.21
CA VAL A 47 -10.01 12.77 -29.25
C VAL A 47 -8.71 12.13 -29.76
N GLN A 48 -8.70 11.63 -30.99
CA GLN A 48 -7.51 11.04 -31.61
C GLN A 48 -6.31 12.00 -31.63
N ARG A 49 -6.54 13.27 -31.97
CA ARG A 49 -5.48 14.29 -32.00
C ARG A 49 -4.90 14.54 -30.60
N VAL A 50 -5.76 14.60 -29.59
CA VAL A 50 -5.36 14.76 -28.18
C VAL A 50 -4.58 13.54 -27.70
N GLU A 51 -5.08 12.33 -27.91
CA GLU A 51 -4.39 11.09 -27.49
C GLU A 51 -3.02 10.91 -28.17
N ASN A 52 -2.87 11.43 -29.38
CA ASN A 52 -1.58 11.46 -30.10
C ASN A 52 -0.66 12.61 -29.67
N GLY A 53 -1.01 13.37 -28.63
CA GLY A 53 -0.18 14.45 -28.08
C GLY A 53 -0.07 15.68 -28.97
N LYS A 54 -0.97 15.88 -29.93
CA LYS A 54 -0.96 17.03 -30.87
C LYS A 54 -1.70 18.25 -30.32
N GLY A 55 -1.80 18.35 -28.99
CA GLY A 55 -2.40 19.44 -28.23
C GLY A 55 -3.92 19.51 -28.22
N ALA A 56 -4.45 20.42 -27.41
CA ALA A 56 -5.90 20.63 -27.29
C ALA A 56 -6.18 22.07 -26.86
N SER A 57 -7.26 22.66 -27.38
CA SER A 57 -7.71 23.96 -26.89
C SER A 57 -8.17 23.86 -25.43
N SER A 58 -8.12 24.97 -24.69
CA SER A 58 -8.59 25.00 -23.30
C SER A 58 -10.06 24.58 -23.17
N VAL A 59 -10.90 24.87 -24.17
CA VAL A 59 -12.30 24.41 -24.27
C VAL A 59 -12.37 22.90 -24.41
N THR A 60 -11.55 22.30 -25.28
CA THR A 60 -11.46 20.85 -25.44
C THR A 60 -11.01 20.18 -24.15
N ARG A 61 -10.01 20.75 -23.45
CA ARG A 61 -9.52 20.24 -22.17
C ARG A 61 -10.62 20.27 -21.10
N ARG A 62 -11.40 21.36 -21.01
CA ARG A 62 -12.58 21.44 -20.11
C ARG A 62 -13.64 20.40 -20.45
N ALA A 63 -13.95 20.22 -21.74
CA ALA A 63 -14.93 19.22 -22.18
C ALA A 63 -14.51 17.79 -21.79
N LEU A 64 -13.22 17.48 -21.92
CA LEU A 64 -12.65 16.20 -21.48
C LEU A 64 -12.64 16.06 -19.95
N ALA A 65 -12.31 17.11 -19.21
CA ALA A 65 -12.36 17.09 -17.74
C ALA A 65 -13.79 16.82 -17.24
N VAL A 66 -14.80 17.46 -17.84
CA VAL A 66 -16.23 17.19 -17.56
C VAL A 66 -16.60 15.75 -17.92
N ALA A 67 -16.17 15.23 -19.07
CA ALA A 67 -16.47 13.87 -19.49
C ALA A 67 -15.91 12.78 -18.55
N PHE A 68 -14.86 13.10 -17.79
CA PHE A 68 -14.26 12.22 -16.79
C PHE A 68 -14.67 12.57 -15.35
N ASP A 69 -15.68 13.43 -15.18
CA ASP A 69 -16.22 13.85 -13.89
C ASP A 69 -15.16 14.46 -12.95
N PHE A 70 -14.23 15.25 -13.50
CA PHE A 70 -13.27 15.98 -12.68
C PHE A 70 -14.00 17.08 -11.90
N GLU A 71 -13.73 17.19 -10.60
CA GLU A 71 -14.32 18.23 -9.73
C GLU A 71 -14.00 19.64 -10.23
N ASP A 72 -12.79 19.84 -10.74
CA ASP A 72 -12.32 21.09 -11.33
C ASP A 72 -12.25 20.98 -12.86
N ILE A 73 -13.14 21.70 -13.54
CA ILE A 73 -13.20 21.73 -15.01
C ILE A 73 -11.88 22.18 -15.65
N ASP A 74 -11.10 23.02 -14.95
CA ASP A 74 -9.82 23.52 -15.44
C ASP A 74 -8.62 22.72 -14.94
N ALA A 75 -8.82 21.54 -14.34
CA ALA A 75 -7.73 20.69 -13.87
C ALA A 75 -6.68 20.42 -14.96
N LEU A 76 -7.09 20.15 -16.22
CA LEU A 76 -6.18 19.92 -17.35
C LEU A 76 -5.51 21.21 -17.90
N ASN A 77 -5.84 22.37 -17.35
CA ASN A 77 -5.29 23.68 -17.69
C ASN A 77 -4.43 24.28 -16.56
N LYS A 78 -4.31 23.61 -15.41
CA LYS A 78 -3.59 24.12 -14.24
C LYS A 78 -2.22 23.46 -14.05
N PRO A 79 -1.27 24.15 -13.40
CA PRO A 79 0.02 23.55 -13.07
C PRO A 79 -0.12 22.42 -12.05
N PHE A 80 0.61 21.34 -12.27
CA PHE A 80 0.73 20.21 -11.35
C PHE A 80 2.16 20.15 -10.79
N ALA A 81 2.29 19.80 -9.51
CA ALA A 81 3.57 19.49 -8.90
C ALA A 81 3.98 18.06 -9.30
N ILE A 82 4.58 17.92 -10.49
CA ILE A 82 5.02 16.61 -11.02
C ILE A 82 6.51 16.49 -10.75
N PRO A 83 6.96 15.50 -9.95
CA PRO A 83 8.37 15.24 -9.74
C PRO A 83 9.09 15.08 -11.08
N THR A 84 10.25 15.74 -11.22
CA THR A 84 11.15 15.43 -12.32
C THR A 84 11.64 13.99 -12.20
N GLN A 85 12.12 13.41 -13.30
CA GLN A 85 12.67 12.05 -13.26
C GLN A 85 13.77 11.90 -12.19
N ALA A 86 14.68 12.87 -12.10
CA ALA A 86 15.72 12.88 -11.08
C ALA A 86 15.15 12.96 -9.65
N GLN A 87 14.09 13.76 -9.43
CA GLN A 87 13.41 13.82 -8.13
C GLN A 87 12.70 12.51 -7.78
N ALA A 88 12.04 11.88 -8.75
CA ALA A 88 11.38 10.59 -8.55
C ALA A 88 12.39 9.47 -8.26
N GLU A 89 13.52 9.45 -8.98
CA GLU A 89 14.62 8.52 -8.74
C GLU A 89 15.24 8.74 -7.36
N GLU A 90 15.45 9.99 -6.95
CA GLU A 90 15.95 10.33 -5.62
C GLU A 90 14.97 9.94 -4.51
N GLN A 91 13.66 10.18 -4.69
CA GLN A 91 12.63 9.74 -3.75
C GLN A 91 12.59 8.21 -3.63
N LYS A 92 12.65 7.51 -4.76
CA LYS A 92 12.75 6.04 -4.79
C LYS A 92 14.01 5.56 -4.08
N ARG A 93 15.16 6.18 -4.34
CA ARG A 93 16.44 5.86 -3.69
C ARG A 93 16.36 6.06 -2.18
N LYS A 94 15.80 7.20 -1.71
CA LYS A 94 15.58 7.44 -0.27
C LYS A 94 14.66 6.38 0.33
N PHE A 95 13.56 6.06 -0.34
CA PHE A 95 12.64 5.03 0.10
C PHE A 95 13.34 3.67 0.23
N GLU A 96 14.14 3.25 -0.75
CA GLU A 96 14.92 1.99 -0.72
C GLU A 96 16.04 2.01 0.34
N GLN A 97 16.60 3.18 0.64
CA GLN A 97 17.57 3.37 1.71
C GLN A 97 16.94 3.29 3.10
N GLU A 98 15.70 3.75 3.24
CA GLU A 98 14.99 3.80 4.52
C GLU A 98 14.12 2.56 4.77
N ASN A 99 13.80 1.79 3.73
CA ASN A 99 12.93 0.63 3.81
C ASN A 99 13.62 -0.65 3.34
N ILE A 100 13.06 -1.77 3.76
CA ILE A 100 13.43 -3.09 3.27
C ILE A 100 12.17 -3.80 2.79
N THR A 101 12.27 -4.46 1.65
CA THR A 101 11.19 -5.29 1.11
C THR A 101 11.14 -6.59 1.87
N LEU A 102 10.03 -6.83 2.56
CA LEU A 102 9.74 -8.07 3.27
C LEU A 102 8.86 -8.95 2.39
N LYS A 103 9.27 -10.20 2.17
CA LYS A 103 8.41 -11.22 1.57
C LYS A 103 7.40 -11.68 2.61
N VAL A 104 6.15 -11.82 2.20
CA VAL A 104 5.06 -12.22 3.08
C VAL A 104 4.20 -13.29 2.45
N GLU A 105 3.51 -14.03 3.31
CA GLU A 105 2.59 -15.10 2.96
C GLU A 105 1.22 -14.82 3.57
N THR A 106 0.16 -15.21 2.87
CA THR A 106 -1.19 -15.21 3.45
C THR A 106 -1.26 -16.26 4.55
N LEU A 107 -1.72 -15.83 5.72
CA LEU A 107 -1.84 -16.67 6.89
C LEU A 107 -3.28 -17.17 6.97
N CYS A 108 -3.46 -18.45 6.70
CA CYS A 108 -4.78 -19.09 6.67
C CYS A 108 -4.99 -20.08 7.82
N ASP A 109 -3.96 -20.29 8.63
CA ASP A 109 -3.91 -21.32 9.65
C ASP A 109 -3.27 -20.75 10.92
N GLY A 110 -3.92 -20.96 12.06
CA GLY A 110 -3.47 -20.41 13.34
C GLY A 110 -2.16 -21.04 13.83
N ARG A 111 -1.81 -22.27 13.38
CA ARG A 111 -0.50 -22.85 13.67
C ARG A 111 0.61 -22.17 12.86
N GLN A 112 0.37 -21.84 11.59
CA GLN A 112 1.31 -21.04 10.78
C GLN A 112 1.56 -19.68 11.44
N LEU A 113 0.49 -18.99 11.84
CA LEU A 113 0.54 -17.69 12.51
C LEU A 113 1.25 -17.78 13.87
N GLY A 114 0.84 -18.70 14.75
CA GLY A 114 1.45 -18.86 16.07
C GLY A 114 2.95 -19.17 15.99
N ARG A 115 3.37 -20.08 15.10
CA ARG A 115 4.80 -20.39 14.88
C ARG A 115 5.60 -19.22 14.33
N LEU A 116 4.99 -18.37 13.50
CA LEU A 116 5.62 -17.17 13.00
C LEU A 116 5.96 -16.24 14.17
N VAL A 117 5.00 -16.02 15.08
CA VAL A 117 5.16 -15.14 16.24
C VAL A 117 6.12 -15.73 17.28
N GLU A 118 6.03 -17.02 17.58
CA GLU A 118 6.98 -17.71 18.50
C GLU A 118 8.43 -17.64 18.03
N GLY A 119 8.66 -17.47 16.72
CA GLY A 119 9.98 -17.29 16.14
C GLY A 119 10.49 -15.85 16.17
N ALA A 120 9.71 -14.90 16.69
CA ALA A 120 10.00 -13.47 16.68
C ALA A 120 10.14 -12.91 18.10
N MET A 121 11.06 -11.96 18.26
CA MET A 121 11.25 -11.19 19.48
C MET A 121 10.31 -9.97 19.55
N GLY A 122 9.71 -9.60 18.42
CA GLY A 122 8.78 -8.48 18.36
C GLY A 122 7.69 -8.72 17.34
N LEU A 123 6.52 -8.15 17.59
CA LEU A 123 5.35 -8.22 16.75
C LEU A 123 4.94 -6.81 16.30
N GLN A 124 4.63 -6.66 15.02
CA GLN A 124 4.07 -5.44 14.44
C GLN A 124 2.84 -5.81 13.63
N MET A 125 1.72 -5.17 13.92
CA MET A 125 0.45 -5.39 13.23
C MET A 125 -0.04 -4.08 12.64
N THR A 126 -0.55 -4.11 11.40
CA THR A 126 -1.02 -2.91 10.70
C THR A 126 -2.26 -3.19 9.87
N GLU A 127 -3.20 -2.24 9.86
CA GLU A 127 -4.30 -2.21 8.90
C GLU A 127 -3.78 -1.65 7.58
N ALA A 128 -3.62 -2.51 6.57
CA ALA A 128 -3.11 -2.11 5.24
C ALA A 128 -4.22 -1.87 4.21
N ALA A 129 -5.48 -2.05 4.62
CA ALA A 129 -6.68 -1.69 3.89
C ALA A 129 -7.64 -0.96 4.85
N GLU A 130 -8.57 -0.19 4.28
CA GLU A 130 -9.65 0.41 5.06
C GLU A 130 -10.60 -0.70 5.54
N LEU A 131 -10.57 -0.99 6.84
CA LEU A 131 -11.41 -2.02 7.45
C LEU A 131 -12.81 -1.49 7.72
N SER A 132 -13.81 -2.36 7.58
CA SER A 132 -15.14 -2.06 8.13
C SER A 132 -15.06 -1.99 9.66
N ALA A 133 -16.01 -1.32 10.32
CA ALA A 133 -16.03 -1.23 11.78
C ALA A 133 -16.01 -2.61 12.47
N GLN A 134 -16.70 -3.59 11.88
CA GLN A 134 -16.69 -4.98 12.37
C GLN A 134 -15.32 -5.63 12.19
N ALA A 135 -14.70 -5.46 11.01
CA ALA A 135 -13.39 -6.04 10.72
C ALA A 135 -12.27 -5.41 11.53
N ALA A 136 -12.36 -4.12 11.81
CA ALA A 136 -11.44 -3.43 12.71
C ALA A 136 -11.51 -4.01 14.13
N ALA A 137 -12.72 -4.32 14.62
CA ALA A 137 -12.90 -4.95 15.92
C ALA A 137 -12.31 -6.38 15.96
N SER A 138 -12.58 -7.21 14.96
CA SER A 138 -12.02 -8.57 14.88
C SER A 138 -10.49 -8.55 14.72
N PHE A 139 -9.94 -7.57 13.97
CA PHE A 139 -8.49 -7.42 13.82
C PHE A 139 -7.82 -6.92 15.10
N ALA A 140 -8.46 -6.01 15.84
CA ALA A 140 -8.00 -5.59 17.16
C ALA A 140 -7.99 -6.75 18.16
N GLN A 141 -9.05 -7.57 18.19
CA GLN A 141 -9.10 -8.76 19.03
C GLN A 141 -7.98 -9.75 18.71
N LEU A 142 -7.71 -9.99 17.42
CA LEU A 142 -6.57 -10.80 16.99
C LEU A 142 -5.24 -10.18 17.45
N THR A 143 -5.11 -8.86 17.39
CA THR A 143 -3.91 -8.13 17.80
C THR A 143 -3.65 -8.29 19.30
N ASP A 144 -4.66 -8.08 20.12
CA ASP A 144 -4.57 -8.23 21.57
C ASP A 144 -4.18 -9.66 21.94
N TYR A 145 -4.90 -10.64 21.39
CA TYR A 145 -4.66 -12.07 21.66
C TYR A 145 -3.25 -12.53 21.24
N LEU A 146 -2.78 -12.09 20.07
CA LEU A 146 -1.43 -12.41 19.61
C LEU A 146 -0.34 -11.71 20.42
N THR A 147 -0.59 -10.49 20.89
CA THR A 147 0.37 -9.74 21.70
C THR A 147 0.55 -10.44 23.05
N ASP A 148 -0.55 -10.78 23.72
CA ASP A 148 -0.52 -11.55 24.97
C ASP A 148 0.19 -12.89 24.78
N TYR A 149 -0.11 -13.60 23.68
CA TYR A 149 0.56 -14.86 23.37
C TYR A 149 2.07 -14.66 23.09
N ALA A 150 2.45 -13.64 22.32
CA ALA A 150 3.85 -13.34 22.01
C ALA A 150 4.70 -13.11 23.27
N ASP A 151 4.13 -12.46 24.29
CA ASP A 151 4.83 -12.13 25.52
C ASP A 151 5.09 -13.33 26.44
N CYS A 152 4.32 -14.42 26.32
CA CYS A 152 4.40 -15.53 27.25
C CYS A 152 4.37 -16.94 26.62
N HIS A 153 4.49 -17.06 25.29
CA HIS A 153 4.38 -18.35 24.59
C HIS A 153 5.34 -19.44 25.10
N GLU A 154 6.47 -19.04 25.67
CA GLU A 154 7.51 -19.91 26.22
C GLU A 154 7.11 -20.62 27.53
N LEU A 155 6.09 -20.08 28.22
CA LEU A 155 5.57 -20.66 29.47
C LEU A 155 4.56 -21.78 29.22
N TYR A 156 4.08 -21.94 27.98
CA TYR A 156 3.07 -22.94 27.61
C TYR A 156 3.70 -24.24 27.12
N SER A 157 3.07 -25.36 27.49
CA SER A 157 3.45 -26.66 26.95
C SER A 157 3.08 -26.78 25.47
N ALA A 158 3.69 -27.72 24.75
CA ALA A 158 3.36 -27.97 23.35
C ALA A 158 1.88 -28.33 23.13
N THR A 159 1.23 -28.93 24.13
CA THR A 159 -0.20 -29.25 24.09
C THR A 159 -1.06 -28.01 24.29
N ASP A 160 -0.72 -27.15 25.26
CA ASP A 160 -1.45 -25.90 25.51
C ASP A 160 -1.47 -25.02 24.26
N LYS A 161 -0.33 -24.93 23.57
CA LYS A 161 -0.18 -24.20 22.30
C LYS A 161 -1.17 -24.65 21.20
N LEU A 162 -1.64 -25.90 21.21
CA LEU A 162 -2.61 -26.38 20.23
C LEU A 162 -3.93 -25.62 20.35
N THR A 163 -4.40 -25.37 21.58
CA THR A 163 -5.61 -24.59 21.84
C THR A 163 -5.46 -23.14 21.35
N PHE A 164 -4.28 -22.53 21.57
CA PHE A 164 -4.00 -21.19 21.05
C PHE A 164 -4.04 -21.15 19.52
N TYR A 165 -3.47 -22.15 18.84
CA TYR A 165 -3.51 -22.23 17.38
C TYR A 165 -4.92 -22.42 16.83
N GLU A 166 -5.80 -23.14 17.54
CA GLU A 166 -7.20 -23.28 17.16
C GLU A 166 -7.92 -21.93 17.24
N GLU A 167 -7.75 -21.17 18.33
CA GLU A 167 -8.36 -19.85 18.46
C GLU A 167 -7.85 -18.84 17.43
N LEU A 168 -6.54 -18.85 17.15
CA LEU A 168 -5.99 -18.04 16.06
C LEU A 168 -6.61 -18.40 14.71
N SER A 169 -6.90 -19.69 14.46
CA SER A 169 -7.56 -20.12 13.22
C SER A 169 -9.00 -19.60 13.14
N ASN A 170 -9.71 -19.58 14.26
CA ASN A 170 -11.08 -19.03 14.33
C ASN A 170 -11.08 -17.52 14.02
N MET A 171 -10.17 -16.76 14.62
CA MET A 171 -10.05 -15.31 14.39
C MET A 171 -9.67 -14.99 12.93
N LEU A 172 -8.75 -15.76 12.32
CA LEU A 172 -8.41 -15.63 10.91
C LEU A 172 -9.61 -15.96 9.99
N THR A 173 -10.39 -16.97 10.35
CA THR A 173 -11.60 -17.37 9.61
C THR A 173 -12.66 -16.28 9.68
N GLU A 174 -12.89 -15.69 10.86
CA GLU A 174 -13.82 -14.59 11.05
C GLU A 174 -13.46 -13.38 10.17
N LEU A 175 -12.18 -12.97 10.17
CA LEU A 175 -11.71 -11.90 9.26
C LEU A 175 -11.91 -12.25 7.78
N SER A 176 -11.67 -13.52 7.41
CA SER A 176 -11.86 -14.05 6.06
C SER A 176 -13.32 -14.03 5.59
N GLU A 177 -14.26 -14.29 6.49
CA GLU A 177 -15.70 -14.19 6.24
C GLU A 177 -16.15 -12.73 6.07
N GLN A 178 -15.47 -11.81 6.74
CA GLN A 178 -15.69 -10.36 6.60
C GLN A 178 -14.99 -9.75 5.36
N GLY A 179 -14.34 -10.57 4.53
CA GLY A 179 -13.71 -10.13 3.29
C GLY A 179 -12.26 -9.62 3.45
N PHE A 180 -11.60 -9.96 4.55
CA PHE A 180 -10.22 -9.57 4.83
C PHE A 180 -9.31 -10.78 5.04
N SER A 181 -8.02 -10.59 4.83
CA SER A 181 -7.00 -11.62 4.98
C SER A 181 -5.78 -11.03 5.67
N VAL A 182 -5.15 -11.80 6.55
CA VAL A 182 -3.91 -11.40 7.19
C VAL A 182 -2.74 -12.00 6.41
N VAL A 183 -1.77 -11.16 6.05
CA VAL A 183 -0.47 -11.60 5.52
C VAL A 183 0.62 -11.37 6.56
N GLY A 184 1.65 -12.20 6.56
CA GLY A 184 2.73 -12.09 7.53
C GLY A 184 4.10 -12.49 7.00
N GLY A 185 5.14 -11.95 7.61
CA GLY A 185 6.53 -12.32 7.33
C GLY A 185 7.48 -11.98 8.47
N LEU A 186 8.67 -12.57 8.43
CA LEU A 186 9.73 -12.37 9.42
C LEU A 186 10.86 -11.52 8.84
N ARG A 187 11.23 -10.48 9.57
CA ARG A 187 12.43 -9.70 9.30
C ARG A 187 13.53 -10.04 10.29
N ASN A 188 14.64 -10.55 9.79
CA ASN A 188 15.88 -10.65 10.56
C ASN A 188 16.55 -9.26 10.61
N MET A 189 16.97 -8.83 11.79
CA MET A 189 17.75 -7.62 11.98
C MET A 189 18.74 -7.78 13.13
N ALA A 190 19.68 -6.86 13.26
CA ALA A 190 20.68 -6.86 14.30
C ALA A 190 20.45 -5.62 15.19
N LEU A 191 20.18 -5.84 16.48
CA LEU A 191 20.03 -4.76 17.44
C LEU A 191 21.42 -4.29 17.86
N LYS A 192 21.67 -3.00 17.69
CA LYS A 192 22.91 -2.37 18.18
C LYS A 192 22.82 -2.22 19.69
N SER A 193 23.70 -2.90 20.41
CA SER A 193 23.88 -2.69 21.85
C SER A 193 24.66 -1.39 22.10
N THR A 194 24.49 -0.79 23.28
CA THR A 194 25.29 0.36 23.72
C THR A 194 26.74 -0.08 24.00
N GLN A 195 27.70 0.64 23.40
CA GLN A 195 29.18 0.55 23.53
C GLN A 195 29.79 -0.84 23.87
N ASP A 196 30.49 -1.42 22.89
CA ASP A 196 31.39 -2.60 22.94
C ASP A 196 30.78 -4.01 23.05
N GLN A 197 29.46 -4.16 22.97
CA GLN A 197 28.84 -5.49 22.81
C GLN A 197 28.55 -5.84 21.35
N PRO A 198 28.67 -7.13 20.95
CA PRO A 198 28.30 -7.59 19.62
C PRO A 198 26.82 -7.35 19.34
N GLU A 199 26.48 -7.08 18.08
CA GLU A 199 25.08 -6.89 17.68
C GLU A 199 24.26 -8.15 17.96
N MET A 200 23.08 -7.99 18.55
CA MET A 200 22.19 -9.11 18.87
C MET A 200 21.30 -9.40 17.67
N PRO A 201 21.33 -10.61 17.09
CA PRO A 201 20.41 -10.98 16.03
C PRO A 201 19.00 -11.12 16.62
N ILE A 202 18.04 -10.42 16.01
CA ILE A 202 16.64 -10.43 16.43
C ILE A 202 15.74 -10.64 15.21
N LYS A 203 14.57 -11.22 15.45
CA LYS A 203 13.54 -11.40 14.43
C LYS A 203 12.31 -10.60 14.82
N VAL A 204 11.71 -9.91 13.86
CA VAL A 204 10.45 -9.17 14.06
C VAL A 204 9.41 -9.72 13.09
N ALA A 205 8.27 -10.12 13.63
CA ALA A 205 7.09 -10.50 12.88
C ALA A 205 6.32 -9.25 12.44
N TYR A 206 6.00 -9.17 11.16
CA TYR A 206 5.12 -8.15 10.62
C TYR A 206 3.87 -8.82 10.07
N LEU A 207 2.71 -8.40 10.55
CA LEU A 207 1.40 -8.84 10.09
C LEU A 207 0.61 -7.65 9.56
N ALA A 208 -0.15 -7.86 8.50
CA ALA A 208 -0.99 -6.81 7.94
C ALA A 208 -2.31 -7.36 7.41
N ALA A 209 -3.41 -6.65 7.69
CA ALA A 209 -4.72 -6.97 7.14
C ALA A 209 -4.92 -6.29 5.78
N PHE A 210 -5.31 -7.07 4.79
CA PHE A 210 -5.66 -6.60 3.43
C PHE A 210 -7.08 -7.06 3.06
N ALA A 211 -7.69 -6.35 2.11
CA ALA A 211 -8.88 -6.86 1.44
C ALA A 211 -8.56 -8.20 0.75
N LYS A 212 -9.42 -9.20 0.96
CA LYS A 212 -9.25 -10.55 0.44
C LYS A 212 -9.19 -10.55 -1.08
N GLY A 213 -8.22 -11.27 -1.64
CA GLY A 213 -7.91 -11.28 -3.08
C GLY A 213 -6.97 -10.15 -3.54
N SER A 214 -6.61 -9.22 -2.66
CA SER A 214 -5.64 -8.13 -2.93
C SER A 214 -4.33 -8.29 -2.15
N GLU A 215 -4.03 -9.50 -1.67
CA GLU A 215 -2.89 -9.78 -0.82
C GLU A 215 -1.56 -9.59 -1.57
N PRO A 216 -0.62 -8.78 -1.05
CA PRO A 216 0.68 -8.65 -1.68
C PRO A 216 1.56 -9.86 -1.37
N LYS A 217 2.49 -10.18 -2.28
CA LYS A 217 3.57 -11.15 -2.01
C LYS A 217 4.74 -10.54 -1.22
N GLN A 218 4.79 -9.22 -1.15
CA GLN A 218 5.82 -8.47 -0.46
C GLN A 218 5.33 -7.06 -0.12
N PHE A 219 5.78 -6.50 1.00
CA PHE A 219 5.60 -5.08 1.30
C PHE A 219 6.86 -4.50 1.94
N ALA A 220 6.99 -3.17 1.86
CA ALA A 220 8.12 -2.46 2.41
C ALA A 220 7.90 -2.17 3.90
N VAL A 221 8.93 -2.39 4.73
CA VAL A 221 8.94 -2.02 6.14
C VAL A 221 10.11 -1.10 6.44
N SER A 222 9.92 -0.15 7.37
CA SER A 222 10.98 0.79 7.78
C SER A 222 12.18 0.05 8.32
N ARG A 223 13.39 0.40 7.87
CA ARG A 223 14.64 -0.11 8.42
C ARG A 223 14.82 0.29 9.88
N HIS A 224 14.29 1.44 10.27
CA HIS A 224 14.31 1.94 11.64
C HIS A 224 13.10 1.38 12.39
N VAL A 225 13.35 0.36 13.21
CA VAL A 225 12.36 -0.17 14.16
C VAL A 225 12.67 0.47 15.52
N ARG A 226 11.68 1.15 16.09
CA ARG A 226 11.74 1.58 17.49
C ARG A 226 11.13 0.47 18.32
N PHE A 227 11.95 -0.14 19.17
CA PHE A 227 11.45 -0.93 20.28
C PHE A 227 11.02 0.07 21.36
N GLY A 228 9.74 0.01 21.75
CA GLY A 228 9.20 0.80 22.86
C GLY A 228 9.72 0.27 24.18
#